data_AF-A0A024T811-F1
#
_entry.id   AF-A0A024T811-F1
#
_cell.length_a   1.000
_cell.length_b   1.000
_cell.length_c   1.000
_cell.angle_alpha   90.00
_cell.angle_beta   90.00
_cell.angle_gamma   90.00
#
_symmetry.space_group_name_H-M   'P 1'
#
loop_
_entity.id
_entity.type
_entity.pdbx_description
1 polymer ?
#
loop_
_entity_poly.entity_id
_entity_poly.type
_entity_poly.pdbx_seq_one_letter_code
_entity_poly.pdbx_strand_id
1 'polypeptide(L)'
;METLNANFVTLQSCLKEVIRCNGDNNYKIPHVGKSSLLSIGRLPDSIEVERDVYNAGCISLGEEDFDKRLEDLAEEVKEDLEMAELCTLLESLGLDNKF
;
A
#
# COMPACT_ATOMS: atom_id res chain seq x y z
N MET A 1 17.74 -22.93 -4.16
CA MET A 1 16.63 -22.64 -5.10
C MET A 1 15.26 -22.95 -4.49
N GLU A 2 15.08 -24.07 -3.80
CA GLU A 2 13.77 -24.48 -3.23
C GLU A 2 13.13 -23.46 -2.29
N THR A 3 13.91 -22.86 -1.38
CA THR A 3 13.42 -21.81 -0.46
C THR A 3 13.00 -20.53 -1.20
N LEU A 4 13.67 -20.21 -2.30
CA LEU A 4 13.37 -19.01 -3.09
C LEU A 4 12.01 -19.16 -3.77
N ASN A 5 11.71 -20.31 -4.38
CA ASN A 5 10.43 -20.55 -5.03
C ASN A 5 9.27 -20.53 -4.02
N ALA A 6 9.45 -21.12 -2.84
CA ALA A 6 8.47 -21.05 -1.75
C ALA A 6 8.17 -19.61 -1.31
N ASN A 7 9.18 -18.75 -1.25
CA ASN A 7 9.00 -17.34 -0.92
C ASN A 7 8.21 -16.61 -2.01
N PHE A 8 8.54 -16.83 -3.29
CA PHE A 8 7.80 -16.25 -4.42
C PHE A 8 6.32 -16.67 -4.41
N VAL A 9 6.04 -17.95 -4.18
CA VAL A 9 4.65 -18.45 -4.07
C VAL A 9 3.89 -17.77 -2.92
N THR A 10 4.56 -17.54 -1.79
CA THR A 10 3.95 -16.83 -0.66
C THR A 10 3.62 -15.39 -1.01
N LEU A 11 4.56 -14.66 -1.62
CA LEU A 11 4.36 -13.28 -2.02
C LEU A 11 3.23 -13.15 -3.05
N GLN A 12 3.21 -14.03 -4.05
CA GLN A 12 2.12 -14.08 -5.04
C GLN A 12 0.76 -14.35 -4.39
N SER A 13 0.72 -15.26 -3.39
CA SER A 13 -0.51 -15.53 -2.64
C SER A 13 -0.97 -14.31 -1.83
N CYS A 14 -0.05 -13.58 -1.18
CA CYS A 14 -0.38 -12.35 -0.47
C CYS A 14 -0.88 -11.26 -1.41
N LEU A 15 -0.23 -11.04 -2.56
CA LEU A 15 -0.66 -10.06 -3.56
C LEU A 15 -2.08 -10.32 -4.06
N LYS A 16 -2.43 -11.59 -4.24
CA LYS A 16 -3.80 -11.99 -4.59
C LYS A 16 -4.81 -11.58 -3.51
N GLU A 17 -4.47 -11.73 -2.23
CA GLU A 17 -5.34 -11.29 -1.13
C GLU A 17 -5.40 -9.75 -1.02
N VAL A 18 -4.29 -9.04 -1.26
CA VAL A 18 -4.29 -7.57 -1.32
C VAL A 18 -5.31 -7.08 -2.35
N ILE A 19 -5.35 -7.69 -3.54
CA ILE A 19 -6.33 -7.32 -4.56
C ILE A 19 -7.76 -7.62 -4.09
N ARG A 20 -7.99 -8.79 -3.47
CA ARG A 20 -9.31 -9.16 -2.90
C ARG A 20 -9.77 -8.23 -1.79
N CYS A 21 -8.84 -7.64 -1.05
CA CYS A 21 -9.09 -6.71 0.02
C CYS A 21 -8.98 -5.24 -0.42
N ASN A 22 -9.06 -4.94 -1.72
CA ASN A 22 -8.99 -3.58 -2.26
C ASN A 22 -7.78 -2.78 -1.77
N GLY A 23 -6.61 -3.41 -1.70
CA GLY A 23 -5.36 -2.77 -1.25
C GLY A 23 -5.11 -2.83 0.26
N ASP A 24 -6.06 -3.34 1.06
CA ASP A 24 -5.87 -3.50 2.51
C ASP A 24 -4.95 -4.69 2.84
N ASN A 25 -4.33 -4.63 4.01
CA ASN A 25 -3.50 -5.68 4.61
C ASN A 25 -4.24 -6.50 5.68
N ASN A 26 -5.52 -6.23 5.91
CA ASN A 26 -6.36 -6.97 6.84
C ASN A 26 -6.81 -8.33 6.29
N TYR A 27 -5.85 -9.20 5.95
CA TYR A 27 -6.09 -10.57 5.53
C TYR A 27 -5.18 -11.54 6.28
N LYS A 28 -5.59 -12.81 6.34
CA LYS A 28 -4.74 -13.88 6.87
C LYS A 28 -3.75 -14.30 5.79
N ILE A 29 -2.48 -14.46 6.16
CA ILE A 29 -1.45 -14.96 5.25
C ILE A 29 -1.90 -16.33 4.68
N PRO A 30 -1.99 -16.49 3.35
CA PRO A 30 -2.40 -17.76 2.75
C PRO A 30 -1.35 -18.86 2.97
N HIS A 31 -1.77 -19.96 3.60
CA HIS A 31 -0.93 -21.14 3.82
C HIS A 31 -1.19 -22.21 2.75
N VAL A 32 -0.58 -22.07 1.57
CA VAL A 32 -0.78 -22.98 0.42
C VAL A 32 -0.05 -24.33 0.50
N GLY A 33 0.36 -24.76 1.70
CA GLY A 33 1.00 -26.08 1.87
C GLY A 33 2.35 -26.26 1.15
N LYS A 34 3.11 -25.17 0.94
CA LYS A 34 4.32 -25.12 0.11
C LYS A 34 5.32 -26.25 0.36
N SER A 35 5.61 -26.58 1.62
CA SER A 35 6.55 -27.66 1.97
C SER A 35 6.07 -29.03 1.50
N SER A 36 4.76 -29.28 1.58
CA SER A 36 4.15 -30.53 1.10
C SER A 36 4.09 -30.58 -0.42
N LEU A 37 3.93 -29.44 -1.10
CA LEU A 37 3.93 -29.38 -2.55
C LEU A 37 5.35 -29.53 -3.12
N LEU A 38 6.34 -28.92 -2.47
CA LEU A 38 7.75 -29.08 -2.81
C LEU A 38 8.21 -30.53 -2.67
N SER A 39 7.86 -31.21 -1.58
CA SER A 39 8.29 -32.59 -1.33
C SER A 39 7.80 -33.60 -2.37
N ILE A 40 6.68 -33.30 -3.04
CA ILE A 40 6.13 -34.13 -4.11
C ILE A 40 6.40 -33.55 -5.51
N GLY A 41 7.22 -32.50 -5.64
CA GLY A 41 7.56 -31.87 -6.91
C GLY A 41 6.39 -31.17 -7.62
N ARG A 42 5.39 -30.69 -6.86
CA ARG A 42 4.18 -30.02 -7.38
C ARG A 42 3.99 -28.60 -6.86
N LEU A 43 5.05 -27.97 -6.34
CA LEU A 43 4.96 -26.54 -6.04
C LEU A 43 4.83 -25.79 -7.38
N PRO A 44 3.77 -24.97 -7.58
CA PRO A 44 3.63 -24.20 -8.79
C PRO A 44 4.66 -23.06 -8.82
N ASP A 45 5.13 -22.70 -10.02
CA ASP A 45 6.03 -21.55 -10.20
C ASP A 45 5.28 -20.21 -10.10
N SER A 46 3.96 -20.22 -10.36
CA SER A 46 3.09 -19.06 -10.22
C SER A 46 1.71 -19.42 -9.69
N ILE A 47 1.11 -18.50 -8.92
CA ILE A 47 -0.24 -18.65 -8.39
C ILE A 47 -1.26 -18.19 -9.43
N GLU A 48 -2.27 -19.02 -9.69
CA GLU A 48 -3.40 -18.62 -10.51
C GLU A 48 -4.28 -17.59 -9.79
N VAL A 49 -4.62 -16.54 -10.53
CA VAL A 49 -5.51 -15.46 -10.09
C VAL A 49 -6.81 -15.56 -10.88
N GLU A 50 -7.94 -15.55 -10.19
CA GLU A 50 -9.23 -15.57 -10.84
C GLU A 50 -9.46 -14.28 -11.64
N ARG A 51 -10.09 -14.39 -12.82
CA ARG A 51 -10.22 -13.25 -13.76
C ARG A 51 -11.03 -12.09 -13.17
N ASP A 52 -12.02 -12.40 -12.35
CA ASP A 52 -12.82 -11.43 -11.61
C ASP A 52 -11.96 -10.64 -10.60
N VAL A 53 -11.08 -11.30 -9.85
CA VAL A 53 -10.13 -10.64 -8.93
C VAL A 53 -9.20 -9.72 -9.72
N TYR A 54 -8.65 -10.18 -10.84
CA TYR A 54 -7.80 -9.35 -11.70
C TYR A 54 -8.55 -8.10 -12.21
N ASN A 55 -9.75 -8.29 -12.76
CA ASN A 55 -10.56 -7.20 -13.29
C ASN A 55 -10.94 -6.20 -12.19
N ALA A 56 -11.30 -6.67 -11.00
CA ALA A 56 -11.58 -5.81 -9.85
C ALA A 56 -10.36 -4.93 -9.51
N GLY A 57 -9.16 -5.51 -9.47
CA GLY A 57 -7.93 -4.75 -9.27
C GLY A 57 -7.70 -3.69 -10.35
N CYS A 58 -7.92 -4.02 -11.62
CA CYS A 58 -7.79 -3.06 -12.72
C CYS A 58 -8.80 -1.91 -12.62
N ILE A 59 -10.04 -2.20 -12.21
CA ILE A 59 -11.07 -1.19 -11.99
C ILE A 59 -10.64 -0.26 -10.85
N SER A 60 -10.28 -0.81 -9.70
CA SER A 60 -9.85 -0.01 -8.53
C SER A 60 -8.66 0.90 -8.86
N LEU A 61 -7.68 0.39 -9.63
CA LEU A 61 -6.52 1.19 -10.06
C LEU A 61 -6.88 2.27 -11.10
N GLY A 62 -7.95 2.08 -11.88
CA GLY A 62 -8.39 3.04 -12.90
C GLY A 62 -9.37 4.09 -12.38
N GLU A 63 -10.05 3.83 -11.27
CA GLU A 63 -10.96 4.79 -10.61
C GLU A 63 -10.21 5.91 -9.88
N GLU A 64 -8.96 5.67 -9.51
CA GLU A 64 -8.18 6.55 -8.66
C GLU A 64 -7.37 7.57 -9.48
N ASP A 65 -7.78 8.85 -9.44
CA ASP A 65 -7.03 9.96 -10.02
C ASP A 65 -5.88 10.36 -9.08
N PHE A 66 -4.75 9.66 -9.23
CA PHE A 66 -3.56 9.90 -8.41
C PHE A 66 -2.96 11.29 -8.61
N ASP A 67 -3.05 11.83 -9.82
CA ASP A 67 -2.52 13.16 -10.14
C ASP A 67 -3.32 14.21 -9.37
N LYS A 68 -4.66 14.15 -9.43
CA LYS A 68 -5.51 15.03 -8.64
C LYS A 68 -5.28 14.89 -7.15
N ARG A 69 -5.15 13.67 -6.62
CA ARG A 69 -4.87 13.47 -5.19
C ARG A 69 -3.54 14.06 -4.75
N LEU A 70 -2.53 14.00 -5.61
CA LEU A 70 -1.22 14.58 -5.33
C LEU A 70 -1.30 16.11 -5.35
N GLU A 71 -2.07 16.69 -6.26
CA GLU A 71 -2.36 18.13 -6.31
C GLU A 71 -3.10 18.59 -5.05
N ASP A 72 -4.18 17.91 -4.67
CA ASP A 72 -4.97 18.21 -3.46
C ASP A 72 -4.08 18.17 -2.20
N LEU A 73 -3.22 17.13 -2.07
CA LEU A 73 -2.28 17.01 -0.96
C LEU A 73 -1.22 18.12 -0.96
N ALA A 74 -0.73 18.52 -2.14
CA ALA A 74 0.25 19.59 -2.24
C ALA A 74 -0.32 20.95 -1.82
N GLU A 75 -1.61 21.18 -2.12
CA GLU A 75 -2.33 22.38 -1.67
C GLU A 75 -2.50 22.37 -0.14
N GLU A 76 -2.95 21.26 0.45
CA GLU A 76 -3.08 21.10 1.91
C GLU A 76 -1.74 21.35 2.63
N VAL A 77 -0.65 20.73 2.15
CA VAL A 77 0.70 20.92 2.73
C VAL A 77 1.14 22.38 2.65
N LYS A 78 0.81 23.08 1.55
CA LYS A 78 1.14 24.50 1.40
C LYS A 78 0.40 25.35 2.43
N GLU A 79 -0.91 25.15 2.59
CA GLU A 79 -1.72 25.87 3.57
C GLU A 79 -1.21 25.66 5.01
N ASP A 80 -0.86 24.41 5.35
CA ASP A 80 -0.29 24.07 6.67
C ASP A 80 1.04 24.77 6.93
N LEU A 81 1.91 24.87 5.92
CA LEU A 81 3.19 25.57 6.03
C LEU A 81 3.01 27.08 6.19
N GLU A 82 2.07 27.68 5.45
CA GLU A 82 1.74 29.11 5.58
C GLU A 82 1.19 29.41 6.99
N MET A 83 0.34 28.54 7.53
CA MET A 83 -0.16 28.66 8.90
C MET A 83 0.92 28.49 9.95
N ALA A 84 1.85 27.54 9.77
CA ALA A 84 2.98 27.35 10.67
C ALA A 84 3.91 28.58 10.70
N GLU A 85 4.15 29.21 9.55
CA GLU A 85 4.94 30.43 9.45
C GLU A 85 4.26 31.59 10.19
N LEU A 86 2.95 31.78 9.99
CA LEU A 86 2.18 32.80 10.70
C LEU A 86 2.20 32.61 12.22
N CYS A 87 2.03 31.37 12.71
CA CYS A 87 2.14 31.05 14.13
C CYS A 87 3.53 31.39 14.68
N THR A 88 4.59 31.04 13.96
CA THR A 88 5.98 31.35 14.34
C THR A 88 6.21 32.86 14.48
N LEU A 89 5.67 33.64 13.54
CA LEU A 89 5.75 35.11 13.58
C LEU A 89 5.02 35.67 14.81
N LEU A 90 3.80 35.20 15.10
CA LEU A 90 3.03 35.63 16.28
C LEU A 90 3.76 35.33 17.59
N GLU A 91 4.36 34.14 17.70
CA GLU A 91 5.16 33.77 18.88
C GLU A 91 6.34 34.72 19.08
N SER A 92 7.06 35.08 18.01
CA SER A 92 8.17 36.04 18.10
C SER A 92 7.73 37.43 18.57
N LEU A 93 6.58 37.93 18.09
CA LEU A 93 6.03 39.23 18.49
C LEU A 93 5.61 39.27 19.97
N GLY A 94 5.17 38.13 20.52
CA GLY A 94 4.83 38.00 21.93
C GLY A 94 6.04 37.98 22.88
N LEU A 95 7.22 37.61 22.37
CA LEU A 95 8.46 37.53 23.16
C LEU A 95 9.18 38.87 23.34
N ASP A 96 8.90 39.85 22.47
CA ASP A 96 9.47 41.20 22.53
C ASP A 96 8.77 42.10 23.57
N ASN A 97 7.61 41.69 24.11
CA ASN A 97 6.86 42.39 25.16
C ASN A 97 7.25 41.96 26.59
N LYS A 98 8.54 41.67 26.83
CA LYS A 98 9.05 41.50 28.20
C LYS A 98 9.30 42.87 28.85
N PHE A 99 8.37 43.28 29.71
CA PHE A 99 8.67 44.19 30.83
C PHE A 99 9.52 43.47 31.89
#